data_AF-A0A2K6MU58-F1
#
_entry.id   AF-A0A2K6MU58-F1
#
_cell.length_a   1.000
_cell.length_b   1.000
_cell.length_c   1.000
_cell.angle_alpha   90.00
_cell.angle_beta   90.00
_cell.angle_gamma   90.00
#
_symmetry.space_group_name_H-M   'P 1'
#
loop_
_entity.id
_entity.type
_entity.pdbx_description
1 polymer ?
#
loop_
_entity_poly.entity_id
_entity_poly.type
_entity_poly.pdbx_seq_one_letter_code
_entity_poly.pdbx_strand_id
1 'polypeptide(L)'
;MAALLLSWSLPMAMSICHRGTGIALSAGVSLFGMSALLLPGNFESYLELVKSLCLGPALIHTAKFALVFPLMYHTWNGIRHL
;
A
#
# COMPACT_ATOMS: atom_id res chain seq x y z
N MET A 1 10.54 9.06 -22.28
CA MET A 1 10.19 10.12 -23.26
C MET A 1 9.01 9.73 -24.17
N ALA A 2 8.87 8.48 -24.61
CA ALA A 2 7.73 8.04 -25.46
C ALA A 2 6.35 8.02 -24.76
N ALA A 3 6.28 7.76 -23.45
CA ALA A 3 5.01 7.67 -22.71
C ALA A 3 4.25 9.01 -22.57
N LEU A 4 4.93 10.15 -22.78
CA LEU A 4 4.31 11.48 -22.68
C LEU A 4 3.63 11.92 -23.98
N LEU A 5 3.84 11.20 -25.09
CA LEU A 5 3.31 11.54 -26.42
C LEU A 5 2.16 10.61 -26.87
N LEU A 6 1.87 9.54 -26.12
CA LEU A 6 0.78 8.61 -26.43
C LEU A 6 -0.52 9.05 -25.75
N SER A 7 -1.67 8.79 -26.39
CA SER A 7 -2.96 8.97 -25.73
C SER A 7 -3.10 8.01 -24.55
N TRP A 8 -3.51 8.55 -23.40
CA TRP A 8 -3.75 7.74 -22.21
C TRP A 8 -5.00 6.88 -22.40
N SER A 9 -4.82 5.57 -22.31
CA SER A 9 -5.93 4.62 -22.30
C SER A 9 -6.09 4.00 -20.91
N LEU A 10 -7.32 3.59 -20.56
CA LEU A 10 -7.60 2.95 -19.27
C LEU A 10 -6.72 1.70 -19.03
N PRO A 11 -6.51 0.78 -20.00
CA PRO A 11 -5.61 -0.36 -19.80
C PRO A 11 -4.16 0.04 -19.54
N MET A 12 -3.68 1.13 -20.14
CA MET A 12 -2.32 1.64 -19.89
C MET A 12 -2.20 2.18 -18.46
N ALA A 13 -3.16 3.01 -18.03
CA ALA A 13 -3.21 3.50 -16.65
C ALA A 13 -3.27 2.33 -15.67
N MET A 14 -4.10 1.31 -15.95
CA MET A 14 -4.19 0.13 -15.09
C MET A 14 -2.88 -0.67 -15.03
N SER A 15 -2.18 -0.81 -16.15
CA SER A 15 -0.88 -1.49 -16.19
C SER A 15 0.18 -0.76 -15.36
N ILE A 16 0.21 0.57 -15.40
CA ILE A 16 1.11 1.39 -14.59
C ILE A 16 0.73 1.29 -13.11
N CYS A 17 -0.55 1.46 -12.77
CA CYS A 17 -1.04 1.32 -11.41
C CYS A 17 -0.75 -0.06 -10.83
N HIS A 18 -0.88 -1.13 -11.62
CA HIS A 18 -0.60 -2.49 -11.17
C HIS A 18 0.88 -2.67 -10.77
N ARG A 19 1.81 -2.08 -11.52
CA ARG A 19 3.23 -2.03 -11.13
C ARG A 19 3.43 -1.20 -9.88
N GLY A 20 2.82 -0.01 -9.82
CA GLY A 20 2.93 0.90 -8.69
C GLY A 20 2.43 0.27 -7.39
N THR A 21 1.25 -0.36 -7.40
CA THR A 21 0.72 -1.06 -6.23
C THR A 21 1.56 -2.27 -5.85
N GLY A 22 2.10 -3.01 -6.83
CA GLY A 22 3.01 -4.13 -6.56
C GLY A 22 4.27 -3.69 -5.82
N ILE A 23 4.94 -2.64 -6.32
CA ILE A 23 6.13 -2.05 -5.67
C ILE A 23 5.80 -1.55 -4.26
N ALA A 24 4.68 -0.83 -4.09
CA ALA A 24 4.27 -0.30 -2.79
C ALA A 24 3.99 -1.44 -1.78
N LEU A 25 3.32 -2.51 -2.20
CA LEU A 25 3.05 -3.67 -1.34
C LEU A 25 4.34 -4.40 -0.95
N SER A 26 5.25 -4.64 -1.92
CA SER A 26 6.55 -5.25 -1.63
C SER A 26 7.36 -4.40 -0.65
N ALA A 27 7.43 -3.08 -0.87
CA ALA A 27 8.10 -2.16 0.04
C ALA A 27 7.47 -2.20 1.44
N GLY A 28 6.13 -2.22 1.53
CA GLY A 28 5.40 -2.32 2.80
C GLY A 28 5.73 -3.59 3.58
N VAL A 29 5.71 -4.75 2.92
CA VAL A 29 6.06 -6.04 3.55
C VAL A 29 7.54 -6.08 3.96
N SER A 30 8.44 -5.61 3.10
CA SER A 30 9.87 -5.56 3.41
C SER A 30 10.17 -4.64 4.59
N LEU A 31 9.57 -3.44 4.63
CA LEU A 31 9.73 -2.51 5.76
C LEU A 31 9.14 -3.08 7.04
N PHE A 32 7.98 -3.73 6.97
CA PHE A 32 7.38 -4.41 8.12
C PHE A 32 8.31 -5.53 8.65
N GLY A 33 8.84 -6.38 7.78
CA GLY A 33 9.81 -7.41 8.15
C GLY A 33 11.10 -6.84 8.74
N MET A 34 11.67 -5.81 8.12
CA MET A 34 12.86 -5.12 8.67
C MET A 34 12.57 -4.47 10.02
N SER A 35 11.39 -3.86 10.19
CA SER A 35 10.99 -3.26 11.47
C SER A 35 10.93 -4.31 12.58
N ALA A 36 10.41 -5.51 12.28
CA ALA A 36 10.34 -6.60 13.25
C ALA A 36 11.73 -7.10 13.69
N LEU A 37 12.77 -6.92 12.87
CA LEU A 37 14.13 -7.36 13.18
C LEU A 37 14.99 -6.26 13.84
N LEU A 38 14.79 -5.00 13.43
CA LEU A 38 15.68 -3.90 13.77
C LEU A 38 15.15 -3.03 14.91
N LEU A 39 13.84 -2.94 15.10
CA LEU A 39 13.25 -2.08 16.13
C LEU A 39 13.04 -2.87 17.44
N PRO A 40 13.31 -2.25 18.59
CA PRO A 40 13.08 -2.88 19.89
C PRO A 40 11.59 -2.90 20.24
N GLY A 41 11.17 -3.76 21.17
CA GLY A 41 9.77 -3.84 21.60
C GLY A 41 8.93 -4.80 20.73
N ASN A 42 7.65 -4.91 21.08
CA ASN A 42 6.72 -5.82 20.41
C ASN A 42 5.62 -5.04 19.67
N PHE A 43 4.87 -5.73 18.82
CA PHE A 43 3.80 -5.12 18.03
C PHE A 43 2.75 -4.40 18.89
N GLU A 44 2.37 -4.99 20.03
CA GLU A 44 1.41 -4.40 20.97
C GLU A 44 1.87 -3.03 21.48
N SER A 45 3.15 -2.89 21.84
CA SER A 45 3.72 -1.62 22.29
C SER A 45 3.63 -0.53 21.22
N TYR A 46 3.87 -0.88 19.95
CA TYR A 46 3.71 0.07 18.83
C TYR A 46 2.25 0.39 18.54
N LEU A 47 1.35 -0.56 18.70
CA LEU A 47 -0.09 -0.32 18.59
C LEU A 47 -0.60 0.64 19.68
N GLU A 48 -0.17 0.44 20.93
CA GLU A 48 -0.52 1.35 22.02
C GLU A 48 0.05 2.75 21.80
N LEU A 49 1.29 2.86 21.29
CA LEU A 49 1.84 4.15 20.87
C LEU A 49 0.93 4.84 19.84
N VAL A 50 0.51 4.15 18.77
CA VAL A 50 -0.39 4.71 17.76
C VAL A 50 -1.75 5.09 18.34
N LYS A 51 -2.32 4.28 19.25
CA LYS A 51 -3.58 4.58 19.95
C LYS A 51 -3.47 5.83 20.82
N SER A 52 -2.35 6.01 21.52
CA SER A 52 -2.10 7.16 22.39
C SER A 52 -2.01 8.51 21.64
N LEU A 53 -1.84 8.48 20.31
CA LEU A 53 -1.93 9.67 19.48
C LEU A 53 -3.36 10.22 19.36
N CYS A 54 -4.36 9.52 19.89
CA CYS A 54 -5.77 9.94 19.93
C CYS A 54 -6.31 10.36 18.55
N LEU A 55 -5.93 9.62 17.51
CA LEU A 55 -6.34 9.91 16.13
C LEU A 55 -7.85 9.76 15.96
N GLY A 56 -8.47 10.72 15.26
CA GLY A 56 -9.90 10.69 15.00
C GLY A 56 -10.33 9.46 14.16
N PRO A 57 -11.55 8.93 14.37
CA PRO A 57 -12.02 7.73 13.67
C PRO A 57 -11.95 7.84 12.14
N ALA A 58 -12.29 9.00 11.57
CA ALA A 58 -12.23 9.24 10.13
C ALA A 58 -10.81 9.04 9.58
N LEU A 59 -9.79 9.57 10.26
CA LEU A 59 -8.39 9.42 9.85
C LEU A 59 -7.94 7.96 9.92
N ILE A 60 -8.33 7.24 10.99
CA ILE A 60 -8.04 5.79 11.11
C ILE A 60 -8.70 5.02 9.97
N HIS A 61 -9.95 5.32 9.63
CA HIS A 61 -10.64 4.68 8.50
C HIS A 61 -9.96 4.97 7.17
N THR A 62 -9.56 6.22 6.91
CA THR A 62 -8.82 6.58 5.70
C THR A 62 -7.47 5.87 5.63
N ALA A 63 -6.73 5.78 6.74
CA ALA A 63 -5.45 5.06 6.78
C ALA A 63 -5.64 3.56 6.47
N LYS A 64 -6.65 2.92 7.07
CA LYS A 64 -7.00 1.52 6.77
C LYS A 64 -7.40 1.33 5.30
N PHE A 65 -8.19 2.26 4.75
CA PHE A 65 -8.57 2.24 3.34
C PHE A 65 -7.33 2.37 2.43
N ALA A 66 -6.43 3.30 2.72
CA ALA A 66 -5.20 3.50 1.97
C ALA A 66 -4.28 2.27 1.98
N LEU A 67 -4.29 1.48 3.05
CA LEU A 67 -3.56 0.20 3.13
C LEU A 67 -4.21 -0.90 2.30
N VAL A 68 -5.54 -1.07 2.41
CA VAL A 68 -6.25 -2.17 1.74
C VAL A 68 -6.47 -1.92 0.25
N PHE A 69 -6.59 -0.66 -0.18
CA PHE A 69 -6.82 -0.30 -1.58
C PHE A 69 -5.77 -0.85 -2.55
N PRO A 70 -4.45 -0.62 -2.38
CA PRO A 70 -3.43 -1.15 -3.28
C PRO A 70 -3.40 -2.68 -3.29
N LEU A 71 -3.68 -3.33 -2.15
CA LEU A 71 -3.79 -4.79 -2.05
C LEU A 71 -4.94 -5.30 -2.90
N MET A 72 -6.14 -4.77 -2.71
CA MET A 72 -7.33 -5.20 -3.46
C MET A 72 -7.16 -4.93 -4.96
N TYR A 73 -6.65 -3.74 -5.31
CA TYR A 73 -6.39 -3.37 -6.70
C TYR A 73 -5.37 -4.32 -7.36
N HIS A 74 -4.23 -4.57 -6.70
CA HIS A 74 -3.18 -5.42 -7.24
C HIS A 74 -3.68 -6.86 -7.41
N THR A 75 -4.40 -7.39 -6.43
CA THR A 75 -4.98 -8.74 -6.48
C THR A 75 -5.99 -8.88 -7.60
N TRP A 76 -6.99 -7.99 -7.70
CA TRP A 76 -8.04 -8.12 -8.71
C TRP A 76 -7.54 -7.88 -10.12
N ASN A 77 -6.67 -6.86 -10.31
CA ASN A 77 -6.03 -6.66 -11.61
C ASN A 77 -5.03 -7.79 -11.93
N GLY A 78 -4.42 -8.41 -10.92
CA GLY A 78 -3.59 -9.61 -11.07
C GLY A 78 -4.40 -10.80 -11.58
N ILE A 79 -5.60 -11.05 -11.04
CA ILE A 79 -6.53 -12.08 -11.54
C ILE A 79 -6.88 -11.82 -13.00
N ARG A 80 -7.10 -10.57 -13.41
CA ARG A 80 -7.33 -10.20 -14.82
C ARG A 80 -6.14 -10.51 -15.73
N HIS A 81 -4.91 -10.53 -15.20
CA HIS A 81 -3.70 -10.82 -15.96
C HIS A 81 -3.43 -12.32 -16.13
N LEU A 82 -3.99 -13.17 -15.26
CA LEU A 82 -3.95 -14.63 -15.37
C LEU A 82 -4.89 -15.13 -16.47
#